data_AF-A0A100W7N3-F1
#
_entry.id   AF-A0A100W7N3-F1
#
_cell.length_a   1.000
_cell.length_b   1.000
_cell.length_c   1.000
_cell.angle_alpha   90.00
_cell.angle_beta   90.00
_cell.angle_gamma   90.00
#
_symmetry.space_group_name_H-M   'P 1'
#
loop_
_entity.id
_entity.type
_entity.pdbx_description
1 polymer ?
#
loop_
_entity_poly.entity_id
_entity_poly.type
_entity_poly.pdbx_seq_one_letter_code
_entity_poly.pdbx_strand_id
1 'polypeptide(L)'
;MRRHSTRAVDAEWFRAHVRPAHEERWSDTEAILLADPHERRRIAELASELVDGFERPIIVRRDRWWSRRLRVADGVHRSIAAMRHGIPLLIRNGYPPESDDSGGDIYTATVSGSDPAEFLDAALSLSSFRCSAGPWVQCDVASGAPDGVVRLHLSRHDDLQELISAELQERLRESGWWAQVKFIGPAED
;
A
#
# COMPACT_ATOMS: atom_id res chain seq x y z
N MET A 1 -6.57 -27.99 -9.54
CA MET A 1 -5.75 -26.77 -9.41
C MET A 1 -6.02 -26.17 -8.02
N ARG A 2 -5.20 -26.44 -7.01
CA ARG A 2 -5.33 -25.86 -5.66
C ARG A 2 -4.18 -24.90 -5.44
N ARG A 3 -4.32 -23.58 -5.64
CA ARG A 3 -3.19 -22.63 -5.44
C ARG A 3 -3.59 -21.22 -4.97
N HIS A 4 -4.49 -21.12 -3.99
CA HIS A 4 -4.63 -19.90 -3.17
C HIS A 4 -4.28 -20.15 -1.70
N SER A 5 -3.43 -21.15 -1.42
CA SER A 5 -2.96 -21.39 -0.05
C SER A 5 -1.97 -20.31 0.35
N THR A 6 -2.25 -19.63 1.46
CA THR A 6 -1.28 -18.83 2.20
C THR A 6 -0.26 -19.73 2.89
N ARG A 7 0.98 -19.27 2.98
CA ARG A 7 2.04 -19.93 3.77
C ARG A 7 2.95 -18.89 4.41
N ALA A 8 3.41 -19.15 5.62
CA ALA A 8 4.46 -18.37 6.25
C ALA A 8 5.83 -18.83 5.73
N VAL A 9 6.74 -17.88 5.51
CA VAL A 9 8.14 -18.12 5.14
C VAL A 9 9.05 -17.17 5.92
N ASP A 10 10.29 -17.56 6.16
CA ASP A 10 11.28 -16.66 6.75
C ASP A 10 11.82 -15.64 5.73
N ALA A 11 12.48 -14.60 6.24
CA ALA A 11 13.03 -13.51 5.44
C ALA A 11 14.16 -13.96 4.49
N GLU A 12 14.97 -14.95 4.89
CA GLU A 12 16.08 -15.45 4.09
C GLU A 12 15.55 -16.17 2.84
N TRP A 13 14.62 -17.10 3.04
CA TRP A 13 13.93 -17.79 1.97
C TRP A 13 13.24 -16.79 1.04
N PHE A 14 12.53 -15.81 1.60
CA PHE A 14 11.79 -14.84 0.81
C PHE A 14 12.71 -13.97 -0.06
N ARG A 15 13.80 -13.42 0.50
CA ARG A 15 14.78 -12.63 -0.27
C ARG A 15 15.43 -13.43 -1.39
N ALA A 16 15.65 -14.73 -1.18
CA ALA A 16 16.28 -15.60 -2.18
C ALA A 16 15.34 -16.01 -3.33
N HIS A 17 14.02 -16.10 -3.08
CA HIS A 17 13.07 -16.72 -4.02
C HIS A 17 12.03 -15.75 -4.60
N VAL A 18 11.83 -14.60 -3.98
CA VAL A 18 10.85 -13.59 -4.38
C VAL A 18 11.56 -12.26 -4.65
N ARG A 19 11.25 -11.63 -5.77
CA ARG A 19 11.75 -10.30 -6.14
C ARG A 19 10.79 -9.19 -5.69
N PRO A 20 11.29 -7.97 -5.42
CA PRO A 20 10.42 -6.81 -5.19
C PRO A 20 9.64 -6.43 -6.46
N ALA A 21 8.60 -5.60 -6.34
CA ALA A 21 7.68 -5.32 -7.44
C ALA A 21 8.31 -4.63 -8.66
N HIS A 22 9.29 -3.74 -8.45
CA HIS A 22 9.87 -2.93 -9.53
C HIS A 22 11.37 -3.19 -9.71
N GLU A 23 12.11 -3.35 -8.62
CA GLU A 23 13.56 -3.54 -8.67
C GLU A 23 13.97 -5.00 -8.88
N GLU A 24 15.27 -5.20 -9.14
CA GLU A 24 15.85 -6.53 -9.21
C GLU A 24 16.29 -7.06 -7.84
N ARG A 25 16.56 -6.18 -6.86
CA ARG A 25 17.08 -6.54 -5.54
C ARG A 25 16.31 -5.86 -4.42
N TRP A 26 16.11 -6.61 -3.33
CA TRP A 26 15.48 -6.08 -2.12
C TRP A 26 16.25 -4.96 -1.45
N SER A 27 17.59 -4.97 -1.52
CA SER A 27 18.42 -3.88 -1.00
C SER A 27 18.08 -2.54 -1.63
N ASP A 28 17.81 -2.55 -2.93
CA ASP A 28 17.62 -1.33 -3.72
C ASP A 28 16.21 -0.79 -3.46
N THR A 29 15.19 -1.66 -3.43
CA THR A 29 13.84 -1.28 -3.02
C THR A 29 13.77 -0.77 -1.59
N GLU A 30 14.47 -1.43 -0.66
CA GLU A 30 14.53 -1.00 0.73
C GLU A 30 15.20 0.37 0.86
N ALA A 31 16.31 0.61 0.16
CA ALA A 31 16.98 1.91 0.16
C ALA A 31 16.11 3.04 -0.40
N ILE A 32 15.41 2.79 -1.52
CA ILE A 32 14.51 3.77 -2.15
C ILE A 32 13.36 4.13 -1.20
N LEU A 33 12.65 3.14 -0.66
CA LEU A 33 11.51 3.41 0.23
C LEU A 33 11.93 4.03 1.56
N LEU A 34 13.12 3.71 2.09
CA LEU A 34 13.60 4.32 3.33
C LEU A 34 14.18 5.73 3.14
N ALA A 35 14.45 6.14 1.90
CA ALA A 35 14.87 7.50 1.58
C ALA A 35 13.69 8.49 1.64
N ASP A 36 12.47 8.06 1.32
CA ASP A 36 11.25 8.84 1.49
C ASP A 36 10.79 8.80 2.98
N PRO A 37 10.70 9.95 3.68
CA PRO A 37 10.20 10.01 5.05
C PRO A 37 8.80 9.42 5.26
N HIS A 38 7.89 9.57 4.29
CA HIS A 38 6.52 9.06 4.37
C HIS A 38 6.49 7.54 4.27
N GLU A 39 7.23 6.98 3.32
CA GLU A 39 7.32 5.53 3.17
C GLU A 39 8.05 4.87 4.33
N ARG A 40 9.08 5.53 4.88
CA ARG A 40 9.72 5.11 6.12
C ARG A 40 8.74 5.09 7.30
N ARG A 41 7.89 6.11 7.45
CA ARG A 41 6.84 6.15 8.50
C ARG A 41 5.86 4.99 8.31
N ARG A 42 5.38 4.76 7.09
CA ARG A 42 4.48 3.64 6.75
C ARG A 42 5.08 2.27 7.08
N ILE A 43 6.36 2.06 6.76
CA ILE A 43 7.08 0.81 7.09
C ILE A 43 7.16 0.62 8.62
N ALA A 44 7.39 1.70 9.38
CA ALA A 44 7.43 1.64 10.84
C ALA A 44 6.05 1.34 11.46
N GLU A 45 4.98 1.98 10.97
CA GLU A 45 3.59 1.70 11.38
C GLU A 45 3.23 0.23 11.13
N LEU A 46 3.52 -0.28 9.93
CA LEU A 46 3.33 -1.69 9.59
C LEU A 46 4.14 -2.64 10.49
N ALA A 47 5.37 -2.28 10.85
CA ALA A 47 6.20 -3.14 11.68
C ALA A 47 5.61 -3.36 13.08
N SER A 48 5.00 -2.33 13.69
CA SER A 48 4.30 -2.49 14.97
C SER A 48 3.07 -3.39 14.85
N GLU A 49 2.33 -3.29 13.75
CA GLU A 49 1.08 -4.03 13.55
C GLU A 49 1.31 -5.50 13.21
N LEU A 50 2.35 -5.79 12.43
CA LEU A 50 2.66 -7.16 12.00
C LEU A 50 3.06 -8.09 13.15
N VAL A 51 3.35 -7.55 14.34
CA VAL A 51 3.55 -8.33 15.57
C VAL A 51 2.30 -9.14 15.93
N ASP A 52 1.11 -8.57 15.68
CA ASP A 52 -0.18 -9.23 15.93
C ASP A 52 -0.62 -10.13 14.75
N GLY A 53 0.17 -10.13 13.67
CA GLY A 53 -0.04 -10.95 12.47
C GLY A 53 -0.37 -10.14 11.22
N PHE A 54 -0.52 -10.84 10.10
CA PHE A 54 -0.88 -10.24 8.81
C PHE A 54 -2.39 -10.22 8.64
N GLU A 55 -2.99 -9.03 8.57
CA GLU A 55 -4.38 -8.88 8.13
C GLU A 55 -4.57 -9.29 6.67
N ARG A 56 -3.58 -8.95 5.81
CA ARG A 56 -3.55 -9.32 4.40
C ARG A 56 -2.20 -9.98 4.06
N PRO A 57 -2.20 -11.13 3.36
CA PRO A 57 -0.95 -11.76 2.93
C PRO A 57 -0.26 -10.92 1.85
N ILE A 58 1.05 -11.08 1.72
CA ILE A 58 1.84 -10.57 0.61
C ILE A 58 1.50 -11.40 -0.63
N ILE A 59 1.11 -10.72 -1.71
CA ILE A 59 0.74 -11.39 -2.94
C ILE A 59 1.95 -11.50 -3.83
N VAL A 60 2.25 -12.72 -4.25
CA VAL A 60 3.33 -13.01 -5.19
C VAL A 60 2.77 -13.63 -6.46
N ARG A 61 3.33 -13.23 -7.60
CA ARG A 61 2.97 -13.76 -8.92
C ARG A 61 4.23 -14.17 -9.67
N ARG A 62 4.09 -14.95 -10.73
CA ARG A 62 5.22 -15.20 -11.64
C ARG A 62 5.59 -13.89 -12.32
N ASP A 63 6.88 -13.61 -12.34
CA ASP A 63 7.45 -12.41 -12.97
C ASP A 63 7.12 -12.36 -14.48
N ARG A 64 7.25 -13.49 -15.16
CA ARG A 64 6.88 -13.67 -16.58
C ARG A 64 6.33 -15.08 -16.79
N TRP A 65 5.59 -15.31 -17.88
CA TRP A 65 5.02 -16.63 -18.15
C TRP A 65 6.10 -17.74 -18.26
N TRP A 66 7.31 -17.38 -18.70
CA TRP A 66 8.46 -18.26 -18.80
C TRP A 66 9.39 -18.26 -17.57
N SER A 67 9.23 -17.33 -16.64
CA SER A 67 10.11 -17.22 -15.47
C SER A 67 9.61 -18.09 -14.33
N ARG A 68 10.54 -18.81 -13.69
CA ARG A 68 10.25 -19.52 -12.43
C ARG A 68 10.31 -18.62 -11.21
N ARG A 69 10.83 -17.38 -11.35
CA ARG A 69 10.97 -16.44 -10.23
C ARG A 69 9.63 -15.78 -9.93
N LEU A 70 9.35 -15.65 -8.64
CA LEU A 70 8.20 -14.93 -8.14
C LEU A 70 8.56 -13.46 -7.92
N ARG A 71 7.57 -12.59 -8.08
CA ARG A 71 7.66 -11.16 -7.80
C ARG A 71 6.50 -10.76 -6.92
N VAL A 72 6.74 -9.83 -5.99
CA VAL A 72 5.67 -9.20 -5.23
C VAL A 72 4.77 -8.43 -6.18
N ALA A 73 3.47 -8.73 -6.13
CA ALA A 73 2.41 -8.03 -6.84
C ALA A 73 1.62 -7.10 -5.91
N ASP A 74 1.59 -7.38 -4.60
CA ASP A 74 1.02 -6.52 -3.56
C ASP A 74 1.71 -6.81 -2.21
N GLY A 75 1.99 -5.77 -1.43
CA GLY A 75 2.59 -5.86 -0.10
C GLY A 75 4.10 -5.66 -0.06
N VAL A 76 4.66 -4.77 -0.88
CA VAL A 76 6.11 -4.43 -0.82
C VAL A 76 6.49 -3.86 0.55
N HIS A 77 5.73 -2.88 1.08
CA HIS A 77 5.97 -2.31 2.41
C HIS A 77 5.84 -3.34 3.52
N ARG A 78 4.80 -4.20 3.45
CA ARG A 78 4.63 -5.34 4.37
C ARG A 78 5.83 -6.29 4.33
N SER A 79 6.37 -6.55 3.14
CA SER A 79 7.56 -7.39 2.97
C SER A 79 8.76 -6.77 3.66
N ILE A 80 9.02 -5.47 3.45
CA ILE A 80 10.16 -4.78 4.07
C ILE A 80 9.99 -4.70 5.58
N ALA A 81 8.83 -4.29 6.07
CA ALA A 81 8.53 -4.23 7.50
C ALA A 81 8.77 -5.59 8.17
N ALA A 82 8.23 -6.67 7.62
CA ALA A 82 8.43 -8.02 8.15
C ALA A 82 9.90 -8.45 8.15
N MET A 83 10.61 -8.24 7.04
CA MET A 83 12.03 -8.61 6.94
C MET A 83 12.92 -7.84 7.92
N ARG A 84 12.67 -6.53 8.10
CA ARG A 84 13.45 -5.68 9.01
C ARG A 84 13.27 -6.06 10.48
N HIS A 85 12.10 -6.58 10.81
CA HIS A 85 11.73 -6.92 12.18
C HIS A 85 11.78 -8.44 12.46
N GLY A 86 12.28 -9.24 11.52
CA GLY A 86 12.39 -10.69 11.67
C GLY A 86 11.04 -11.42 11.78
N ILE A 87 9.97 -10.81 11.29
CA ILE A 87 8.62 -11.38 11.34
C ILE A 87 8.44 -12.34 10.15
N PRO A 88 7.94 -13.58 10.36
CA PRO A 88 7.65 -14.49 9.26
C PRO A 88 6.66 -13.89 8.25
N LEU A 89 7.00 -13.95 6.96
CA LEU A 89 6.20 -13.36 5.90
C LEU A 89 5.06 -14.30 5.49
N LEU A 90 3.82 -13.84 5.61
CA LEU A 90 2.65 -14.58 5.12
C LEU A 90 2.45 -14.29 3.63
N ILE A 91 2.71 -15.28 2.76
CA ILE A 91 2.65 -15.12 1.31
C ILE A 91 1.52 -15.93 0.67
N ARG A 92 0.90 -15.39 -0.39
CA ARG A 92 -0.09 -16.07 -1.24
C ARG A 92 0.32 -15.99 -2.71
N ASN A 93 0.18 -17.10 -3.44
CA ASN A 93 0.37 -17.11 -4.88
C ASN A 93 -0.90 -16.59 -5.59
N GLY A 94 -0.81 -15.43 -6.22
CA GLY A 94 -1.94 -14.79 -6.91
C GLY A 94 -2.96 -14.13 -5.98
N TYR A 95 -3.85 -13.36 -6.60
CA TYR A 95 -4.98 -12.73 -5.93
C TYR A 95 -6.07 -13.80 -5.69
N PRO A 96 -7.03 -13.56 -4.79
CA PRO A 96 -8.20 -14.43 -4.70
C PRO A 96 -9.00 -14.27 -6.01
N PRO A 97 -9.88 -15.22 -6.35
CA PRO A 97 -10.90 -14.95 -7.36
C PRO A 97 -11.72 -13.70 -6.97
N GLU A 98 -12.25 -12.99 -7.97
CA GLU A 98 -12.89 -11.66 -7.92
C GLU A 98 -14.01 -11.49 -6.87
N SER A 99 -14.46 -12.57 -6.21
CA SER A 99 -15.50 -12.53 -5.17
C SER A 99 -15.09 -11.82 -3.87
N ASP A 100 -13.81 -11.51 -3.69
CA ASP A 100 -13.28 -10.88 -2.48
C ASP A 100 -12.87 -9.41 -2.70
N ASP A 101 -13.04 -8.86 -3.91
CA ASP A 101 -12.75 -7.46 -4.17
C ASP A 101 -13.98 -6.64 -3.73
N SER A 102 -13.88 -6.00 -2.57
CA SER A 102 -14.98 -5.20 -1.99
C SER A 102 -15.27 -3.92 -2.78
N GLY A 103 -14.75 -3.77 -4.00
CA GLY A 103 -14.67 -2.51 -4.71
C GLY A 103 -13.71 -1.52 -4.02
N GLY A 104 -13.48 -0.39 -4.70
CA GLY A 104 -12.75 0.74 -4.16
C GLY A 104 -13.66 1.93 -3.89
N ASP A 105 -13.23 2.82 -3.01
CA ASP A 105 -13.78 4.16 -2.82
C ASP A 105 -12.84 5.18 -3.46
N ILE A 106 -13.41 6.19 -4.11
CA ILE A 106 -12.63 7.26 -4.73
C ILE A 106 -12.66 8.49 -3.82
N TYR A 107 -11.47 9.00 -3.53
CA TYR A 107 -11.25 10.25 -2.81
C TYR A 107 -10.50 11.23 -3.69
N THR A 108 -10.72 12.52 -3.47
CA THR A 108 -9.92 13.61 -4.05
C THR A 108 -9.17 14.31 -2.94
N ALA A 109 -7.87 14.50 -3.12
CA ALA A 109 -7.04 15.41 -2.33
C ALA A 109 -6.66 16.60 -3.22
N THR A 110 -6.96 17.82 -2.76
CA THR A 110 -6.73 19.04 -3.54
C THR A 110 -5.82 19.99 -2.76
N VAL A 111 -4.72 20.42 -3.37
CA VAL A 111 -3.79 21.41 -2.78
C VAL A 111 -3.68 22.63 -3.70
N SER A 112 -3.49 23.82 -3.13
CA SER A 112 -3.29 25.05 -3.90
C SER A 112 -1.83 25.48 -3.90
N GLY A 113 -1.29 25.81 -5.07
CA GLY A 113 0.02 26.47 -5.19
C GLY A 113 1.24 25.56 -4.98
N SER A 114 1.06 24.25 -5.07
CA SER A 114 2.13 23.26 -4.96
C SER A 114 2.49 22.62 -6.30
N ASP A 115 3.65 21.97 -6.39
CA ASP A 115 4.00 21.12 -7.53
C ASP A 115 3.06 19.88 -7.56
N PRO A 116 2.27 19.67 -8.62
CA PRO A 116 1.37 18.52 -8.72
C PRO A 116 2.08 17.17 -8.65
N ALA A 117 3.32 17.06 -9.13
CA ALA A 117 4.06 15.79 -9.11
C ALA A 117 4.50 15.43 -7.69
N GLU A 118 5.10 16.39 -6.98
CA GLU A 118 5.51 16.21 -5.58
C GLU A 118 4.30 15.92 -4.67
N PHE A 119 3.18 16.60 -4.90
CA PHE A 119 1.96 16.36 -4.15
C PHE A 119 1.35 14.99 -4.45
N LEU A 120 1.37 14.53 -5.70
CA LEU A 120 0.91 13.18 -6.06
C LEU A 120 1.70 12.11 -5.31
N ASP A 121 3.02 12.23 -5.28
CA ASP A 121 3.90 11.29 -4.58
C ASP A 121 3.61 11.28 -3.07
N ALA A 122 3.52 12.46 -2.45
CA ALA A 122 3.19 12.58 -1.03
C ALA A 122 1.80 12.03 -0.70
N ALA A 123 0.79 12.34 -1.51
CA ALA A 123 -0.57 11.85 -1.34
C ALA A 123 -0.60 10.32 -1.44
N LEU A 124 0.06 9.72 -2.44
CA LEU A 124 0.13 8.27 -2.58
C LEU A 124 0.79 7.61 -1.35
N SER A 125 1.93 8.14 -0.89
CA SER A 125 2.66 7.60 0.26
C SER A 125 1.86 7.68 1.57
N LEU A 126 1.05 8.72 1.75
CA LEU A 126 0.29 8.97 2.98
C LEU A 126 -1.10 8.31 3.00
N SER A 127 -1.64 7.93 1.84
CA SER A 127 -3.01 7.42 1.70
C SER A 127 -3.20 5.95 2.06
N SER A 128 -2.13 5.28 2.49
CA SER A 128 -2.18 3.90 2.95
C SER A 128 -1.84 3.82 4.44
N PHE A 129 -2.84 3.58 5.28
CA PHE A 129 -2.69 3.70 6.73
C PHE A 129 -3.70 2.86 7.52
N ARG A 130 -3.42 2.65 8.81
CA ARG A 130 -4.38 2.12 9.78
C ARG A 130 -5.32 3.22 10.23
N CYS A 131 -6.60 3.09 9.90
CA CYS A 131 -7.63 4.01 10.40
C CYS A 131 -7.79 3.84 11.91
N SER A 132 -8.05 4.94 12.63
CA SER A 132 -8.26 4.90 14.08
C SER A 132 -9.45 4.02 14.51
N ALA A 133 -10.41 3.78 13.62
CA ALA A 133 -11.53 2.84 13.82
C ALA A 133 -11.10 1.36 13.75
N GLY A 134 -9.87 1.06 13.33
CA GLY A 134 -9.34 -0.29 13.28
C GLY A 134 -8.99 -0.78 11.87
N PRO A 135 -9.80 -0.60 10.81
CA PRO A 135 -9.47 -1.18 9.51
C PRO A 135 -8.21 -0.60 8.86
N TRP A 136 -7.52 -1.41 8.06
CA TRP A 136 -6.45 -0.92 7.19
C TRP A 136 -7.04 -0.30 5.93
N VAL A 137 -6.65 0.95 5.64
CA VAL A 137 -7.00 1.69 4.43
C VAL A 137 -5.84 1.57 3.46
N GLN A 138 -6.03 0.87 2.35
CA GLN A 138 -5.01 0.73 1.31
C GLN A 138 -5.32 1.64 0.14
N CYS A 139 -4.34 2.43 -0.29
CA CYS A 139 -4.40 3.13 -1.57
C CYS A 139 -3.76 2.25 -2.65
N ASP A 140 -4.54 1.82 -3.62
CA ASP A 140 -4.07 0.96 -4.71
C ASP A 140 -3.51 1.79 -5.86
N VAL A 141 -4.17 2.90 -6.17
CA VAL A 141 -3.83 3.77 -7.29
C VAL A 141 -4.06 5.23 -6.91
N ALA A 142 -3.12 6.09 -7.30
CA ALA A 142 -3.32 7.52 -7.32
C ALA A 142 -3.13 8.04 -8.74
N SER A 143 -3.88 9.08 -9.11
CA SER A 143 -3.68 9.81 -10.36
C SER A 143 -3.80 11.30 -10.12
N GLY A 144 -2.84 12.08 -10.62
CA GLY A 144 -2.85 13.53 -10.52
C GLY A 144 -3.41 14.19 -11.78
N ALA A 145 -4.14 15.27 -11.61
CA ALA A 145 -4.52 16.19 -12.67
C ALA A 145 -3.65 17.46 -12.63
N PRO A 146 -3.44 18.15 -13.77
CA PRO A 146 -2.59 19.35 -13.85
C PRO A 146 -3.04 20.53 -12.96
N ASP A 147 -4.28 20.50 -12.48
CA ASP A 147 -4.89 21.51 -11.62
C ASP A 147 -4.61 21.31 -10.12
N GLY A 148 -3.77 20.33 -9.76
CA GLY A 148 -3.40 20.05 -8.36
C GLY A 148 -4.41 19.16 -7.63
N VAL A 149 -5.32 18.50 -8.36
CA VAL A 149 -6.23 17.49 -7.81
C VAL A 149 -5.62 16.11 -7.98
N VAL A 150 -5.49 15.38 -6.88
CA VAL A 150 -5.09 13.97 -6.86
C VAL A 150 -6.30 13.11 -6.55
N ARG A 151 -6.59 12.15 -7.42
CA ARG A 151 -7.59 11.11 -7.22
C ARG A 151 -6.94 9.88 -6.62
N LEU A 152 -7.49 9.41 -5.51
CA LEU A 152 -7.00 8.27 -4.73
C LEU A 152 -8.07 7.18 -4.75
N HIS A 153 -7.66 5.95 -5.09
CA HIS A 153 -8.49 4.76 -5.03
C HIS A 153 -8.13 3.99 -3.76
N LEU A 154 -9.00 4.08 -2.77
CA LEU A 154 -8.82 3.45 -1.47
C LEU A 154 -9.70 2.21 -1.34
N SER A 155 -9.31 1.27 -0.48
CA SER A 155 -10.17 0.15 -0.08
C SER A 155 -11.51 0.65 0.45
N ARG A 156 -12.61 0.04 0.01
CA ARG A 156 -13.97 0.42 0.41
C ARG A 156 -14.27 0.14 1.88
N HIS A 157 -14.84 1.14 2.56
CA HIS A 157 -15.34 1.02 3.94
C HIS A 157 -16.63 1.85 4.11
N ASP A 158 -17.78 1.20 3.96
CA ASP A 158 -19.10 1.86 3.76
C ASP A 158 -19.51 2.84 4.87
N ASP A 159 -18.99 2.69 6.09
CA ASP A 159 -19.32 3.53 7.25
C ASP A 159 -18.17 4.43 7.71
N LEU A 160 -17.04 4.45 6.99
CA LEU A 160 -15.81 5.12 7.44
C LEU A 160 -15.35 6.28 6.55
N GLN A 161 -16.06 6.64 5.49
CA GLN A 161 -15.52 7.57 4.47
C GLN A 161 -15.25 8.97 5.02
N GLU A 162 -16.10 9.46 5.93
CA GLU A 162 -15.89 10.76 6.57
C GLU A 162 -14.65 10.72 7.48
N LEU A 163 -14.47 9.64 8.25
CA LEU A 163 -13.32 9.46 9.12
C LEU A 163 -12.03 9.30 8.31
N ILE A 164 -12.04 8.49 7.25
CA ILE A 164 -10.91 8.30 6.34
C ILE A 164 -10.51 9.64 5.70
N SER A 165 -11.48 10.44 5.24
CA SER A 165 -11.21 11.76 4.68
C SER A 165 -10.53 12.67 5.70
N ALA A 166 -11.04 12.71 6.94
CA ALA A 166 -10.51 13.55 8.01
C ALA A 166 -9.10 13.11 8.44
N GLU A 167 -8.86 11.82 8.62
CA GLU A 167 -7.54 11.28 8.99
C GLU A 167 -6.51 11.49 7.87
N LEU A 168 -6.88 11.29 6.61
CA LEU A 168 -5.98 11.55 5.49
C LEU A 168 -5.64 13.03 5.38
N GLN A 169 -6.62 13.92 5.57
CA GLN A 169 -6.38 15.36 5.60
C GLN A 169 -5.41 15.75 6.73
N GLU A 170 -5.57 15.17 7.92
CA GLU A 170 -4.67 15.41 9.05
C GLU A 170 -3.26 14.90 8.77
N ARG A 171 -3.11 13.69 8.20
CA ARG A 171 -1.80 13.12 7.82
C ARG A 171 -1.08 13.99 6.78
N LEU A 172 -1.81 14.52 5.79
CA LEU A 172 -1.28 15.47 4.82
C LEU A 172 -0.82 16.75 5.53
N ARG A 173 -1.64 17.30 6.43
CA ARG A 173 -1.31 18.50 7.20
C ARG A 173 -0.07 18.33 8.09
N GLU A 174 0.04 17.21 8.81
CA GLU A 174 1.23 16.85 9.60
C GLU A 174 2.50 16.79 8.75
N SER A 175 2.33 16.46 7.48
CA SER A 175 3.38 16.35 6.47
C SER A 175 3.68 17.66 5.75
N GLY A 176 3.03 18.76 6.14
CA GLY A 176 3.20 20.10 5.55
C GLY A 176 2.28 20.38 4.37
N TRP A 177 1.40 19.46 4.00
CA TRP A 177 0.46 19.58 2.88
C TRP A 177 -0.91 20.06 3.36
N TRP A 178 -1.21 21.34 3.09
CA TRP A 178 -2.53 21.91 3.36
C TRP A 178 -3.51 21.58 2.22
N ALA A 179 -3.97 20.34 2.22
CA ALA A 179 -4.92 19.83 1.22
C ALA A 179 -6.33 19.69 1.79
N GLN A 180 -7.34 19.81 0.93
CA GLN A 180 -8.71 19.39 1.23
C GLN A 180 -8.90 17.95 0.73
N VAL A 181 -9.39 17.05 1.59
CA VAL A 181 -9.70 15.67 1.21
C VAL A 181 -11.21 15.45 1.21
N LYS A 182 -11.73 14.79 0.18
CA LYS A 182 -13.15 14.53 0.03
C LYS A 182 -13.42 13.17 -0.62
N PHE A 183 -14.33 12.39 -0.06
CA PHE A 183 -14.93 11.24 -0.72
C PHE A 183 -15.85 11.68 -1.88
N ILE A 184 -15.69 11.07 -3.06
CA ILE A 184 -16.47 11.42 -4.26
C ILE A 184 -17.40 10.32 -4.75
N GLY A 185 -17.22 9.08 -4.28
CA GLY A 185 -18.11 7.97 -4.60
C GLY A 185 -17.36 6.63 -4.67
N PRO A 186 -18.10 5.52 -4.78
CA PRO A 186 -17.48 4.22 -5.08
C PRO A 186 -16.82 4.25 -6.46
N ALA A 187 -15.77 3.46 -6.64
CA ALA A 187 -15.19 3.20 -7.94
C ALA A 187 -16.20 2.40 -8.79
N GLU A 188 -16.45 2.85 -10.00
CA GLU A 188 -17.22 2.11 -10.99
C GLU A 188 -16.29 1.08 -11.66
N ASP A 189 -16.72 -0.19 -11.72
CA ASP A 189 -16.00 -1.29 -12.39
C ASP A 189 -16.02 -1.16 -13.92
#